data_AF-A0A8T2MVZ5-F1
#
_entry.id   AF-A0A8T2MVZ5-F1
#
_cell.length_a   1.000
_cell.length_b   1.000
_cell.length_c   1.000
_cell.angle_alpha   90.00
_cell.angle_beta   90.00
_cell.angle_gamma   90.00
#
_symmetry.space_group_name_H-M   'P 1'
#
loop_
_entity.id
_entity.type
_entity.pdbx_description
1 polymer ?
#
loop_
_entity_poly.entity_id
_entity_poly.type
_entity_poly.pdbx_seq_one_letter_code
_entity_poly.pdbx_strand_id
1 'polypeptide(L)'
;MGLVLPVLLLCLVLPDSQAFKPFNFGKSITHRRITETAILQKTAEVCRAVATAEGRDFILSNSLSATSVQQACSPSDAGLLTAAKFKASIVAIYISNAVVDGAYALSDRHHFDGESFTGGRKLITEGMASIKANIQQENFITARLTLGKICHTLQDFYSHSNWIELGNKRPNTNLIRPDPTLPIGNLAGTERQ
;
A
#
# COMPACT_ATOMS: atom_id res chain seq x y z
N MET A 1 27.10 -14.26 8.79
CA MET A 1 26.65 -12.88 9.11
C MET A 1 27.20 -11.94 8.05
N GLY A 2 26.35 -11.08 7.50
CA GLY A 2 26.75 -10.00 6.60
C GLY A 2 26.28 -10.21 5.15
N LEU A 3 25.53 -9.22 4.65
CA LEU A 3 25.08 -9.01 3.26
C LEU A 3 23.77 -9.69 2.82
N VAL A 4 22.66 -9.39 3.50
CA VAL A 4 21.31 -9.50 2.91
C VAL A 4 20.49 -8.26 3.27
N LEU A 5 20.95 -7.08 2.83
CA LEU A 5 20.23 -5.81 2.98
C LEU A 5 20.81 -4.83 1.95
N PRO A 6 20.44 -4.92 0.65
CA PRO A 6 19.54 -3.89 0.11
C PRO A 6 18.79 -4.28 -1.19
N VAL A 7 18.32 -5.53 -1.37
CA VAL A 7 17.62 -5.94 -2.62
C VAL A 7 16.08 -5.76 -2.56
N LEU A 8 15.53 -5.39 -1.39
CA LEU A 8 14.08 -5.37 -1.14
C LEU A 8 13.34 -4.08 -1.59
N LEU A 9 13.91 -3.30 -2.52
CA LEU A 9 13.35 -2.01 -2.92
C LEU A 9 13.38 -1.75 -4.43
N LEU A 10 13.26 -2.81 -5.24
CA LEU A 10 13.31 -2.70 -6.71
C LEU A 10 12.00 -3.09 -7.42
N CYS A 11 11.00 -3.61 -6.72
CA CYS A 11 9.73 -4.04 -7.37
C CYS A 11 8.67 -2.94 -7.52
N LEU A 12 8.98 -1.68 -7.19
CA LEU A 12 8.09 -0.53 -7.43
C LEU A 12 8.54 0.37 -8.58
N VAL A 13 9.59 -0.02 -9.33
CA VAL A 13 10.11 0.75 -10.47
C VAL A 13 9.72 0.06 -11.77
N LEU A 14 8.42 0.11 -12.12
CA LEU A 14 8.01 -0.04 -13.51
C LEU A 14 7.95 1.38 -14.11
N PRO A 15 8.69 1.67 -15.19
CA PRO A 15 8.63 2.94 -15.87
C PRO A 15 7.40 2.94 -16.75
N ASP A 16 6.32 3.53 -16.26
CA ASP A 16 5.33 4.16 -17.12
C ASP A 16 4.62 5.20 -16.25
N SER A 17 4.93 6.46 -16.50
CA SER A 17 4.22 7.61 -15.95
C SER A 17 2.78 7.60 -16.46
N GLN A 18 1.92 6.82 -15.80
CA GLN A 18 0.48 6.87 -15.98
C GLN A 18 -0.08 7.75 -14.87
N ALA A 19 -0.42 8.99 -15.24
CA ALA A 19 -1.06 9.95 -14.36
C ALA A 19 -2.32 9.32 -13.73
N PHE A 20 -2.36 9.28 -12.39
CA PHE A 20 -3.49 8.76 -11.63
C PHE A 20 -4.78 9.52 -11.97
N LYS A 21 -5.85 8.78 -12.23
CA LYS A 21 -7.21 9.32 -12.26
C LYS A 21 -8.11 8.52 -11.32
N PRO A 22 -8.84 9.18 -10.41
CA PRO A 22 -9.68 8.51 -9.41
C PRO A 22 -10.95 7.88 -10.00
N PHE A 23 -11.38 8.30 -11.20
CA PHE A 23 -12.55 7.72 -11.89
C PHE A 23 -12.30 7.41 -13.38
N ASN A 24 -12.95 6.35 -13.84
CA ASN A 24 -12.75 5.63 -15.09
C ASN A 24 -12.98 6.49 -16.36
N PHE A 25 -11.90 7.02 -16.95
CA PHE A 25 -11.87 7.58 -18.31
C PHE A 25 -10.48 7.40 -18.99
N GLY A 26 -10.01 6.16 -19.16
CA GLY A 26 -8.84 5.84 -20.00
C GLY A 26 -7.91 4.74 -19.47
N LYS A 27 -6.82 4.47 -20.22
CA LYS A 27 -5.77 3.43 -19.97
C LYS A 27 -4.94 3.61 -18.68
N SER A 28 -5.36 4.47 -17.74
CA SER A 28 -4.63 4.71 -16.49
C SER A 28 -4.83 3.57 -15.47
N ILE A 29 -3.80 3.27 -14.69
CA ILE A 29 -3.90 2.38 -13.53
C ILE A 29 -4.67 3.13 -12.43
N THR A 30 -5.67 2.49 -11.83
CA THR A 30 -6.46 3.07 -10.73
C THR A 30 -5.82 2.77 -9.38
N HIS A 31 -6.08 3.60 -8.35
CA HIS A 31 -5.72 3.31 -6.94
C HIS A 31 -6.14 1.89 -6.53
N ARG A 32 -7.32 1.46 -7.00
CA ARG A 32 -7.81 0.09 -6.84
C ARG A 32 -6.83 -0.97 -7.38
N ARG A 33 -6.40 -0.87 -8.64
CA ARG A 33 -5.54 -1.87 -9.28
C ARG A 33 -4.15 -1.91 -8.64
N ILE A 34 -3.61 -0.75 -8.26
CA ILE A 34 -2.32 -0.68 -7.55
C ILE A 34 -2.45 -1.33 -6.18
N THR A 35 -3.49 -1.00 -5.44
CA THR A 35 -3.75 -1.55 -4.11
C THR A 35 -3.89 -3.08 -4.17
N GLU A 36 -4.69 -3.60 -5.11
CA GLU A 36 -4.85 -5.05 -5.31
C GLU A 36 -3.52 -5.72 -5.66
N THR A 37 -2.78 -5.18 -6.61
CA THR A 37 -1.48 -5.74 -7.03
C THR A 37 -0.48 -5.74 -5.88
N ALA A 38 -0.38 -4.64 -5.14
CA ALA A 38 0.52 -4.50 -4.00
C ALA A 38 0.20 -5.49 -2.88
N ILE A 39 -1.09 -5.69 -2.56
CA ILE A 39 -1.50 -6.67 -1.55
C ILE A 39 -1.14 -8.09 -1.98
N LEU A 40 -1.41 -8.46 -3.23
CA LEU A 40 -1.08 -9.79 -3.75
C LEU A 40 0.43 -10.05 -3.75
N GLN A 41 1.22 -9.10 -4.23
CA GLN A 41 2.69 -9.19 -4.23
C GLN A 41 3.23 -9.32 -2.80
N LYS A 42 2.77 -8.45 -1.89
CA LYS A 42 3.29 -8.45 -0.52
C LYS A 42 2.86 -9.69 0.26
N THR A 43 1.64 -10.19 0.03
CA THR A 43 1.18 -11.45 0.63
C THR A 43 2.03 -12.61 0.14
N ALA A 44 2.29 -12.72 -1.18
CA ALA A 44 3.15 -13.76 -1.72
C ALA A 44 4.58 -13.70 -1.16
N GLU A 45 5.15 -12.50 -1.02
CA GLU A 45 6.46 -12.28 -0.43
C GLU A 45 6.52 -12.78 1.02
N VAL A 46 5.52 -12.40 1.84
CA VAL A 46 5.44 -12.82 3.25
C VAL A 46 5.24 -14.33 3.35
N CYS A 47 4.33 -14.91 2.56
CA CYS A 47 4.11 -16.35 2.57
C CYS A 47 5.34 -17.14 2.15
N ARG A 48 6.12 -16.64 1.17
CA ARG A 48 7.40 -17.25 0.80
C ARG A 48 8.38 -17.22 1.95
N ALA A 49 8.48 -16.10 2.67
CA ALA A 49 9.36 -15.98 3.82
C ALA A 49 8.95 -16.93 4.95
N VAL A 50 7.65 -17.07 5.22
CA VAL A 50 7.10 -18.02 6.21
C VAL A 50 7.39 -19.47 5.79
N ALA A 51 7.13 -19.83 4.54
CA ALA A 51 7.41 -21.17 4.01
C ALA A 51 8.91 -21.51 4.14
N THR A 52 9.78 -20.57 3.79
CA THR A 52 11.24 -20.72 3.92
C THR A 52 11.65 -20.95 5.38
N ALA A 53 11.10 -20.17 6.31
CA ALA A 53 11.39 -20.31 7.74
C ALA A 53 10.91 -21.65 8.31
N GLU A 54 9.85 -22.22 7.74
CA GLU A 54 9.30 -23.53 8.11
C GLU A 54 9.93 -24.70 7.32
N GLY A 55 10.89 -24.45 6.44
CA GLY A 55 11.51 -25.49 5.61
C GLY A 55 10.58 -26.09 4.55
N ARG A 56 9.52 -25.37 4.16
CA ARG A 56 8.56 -25.77 3.13
C ARG A 56 8.84 -25.05 1.82
N ASP A 57 8.59 -25.75 0.71
CA ASP A 57 8.62 -25.13 -0.62
C ASP A 57 7.49 -24.12 -0.80
N PHE A 58 7.77 -23.06 -1.56
CA PHE A 58 6.80 -22.05 -1.96
C PHE A 58 6.73 -21.97 -3.49
N ILE A 59 5.60 -22.42 -4.05
CA ILE A 59 5.37 -22.44 -5.50
C ILE A 59 4.23 -21.50 -5.82
N LEU A 60 4.55 -20.36 -6.46
CA LEU A 60 3.56 -19.43 -6.98
C LEU A 60 3.43 -19.63 -8.49
N SER A 61 2.20 -19.74 -8.99
CA SER A 61 1.97 -19.83 -10.44
C SER A 61 2.35 -18.51 -11.13
N ASN A 62 2.56 -18.57 -12.46
CA ASN A 62 2.95 -17.40 -13.25
C ASN A 62 1.89 -16.26 -13.26
N SER A 63 0.67 -16.52 -12.79
CA SER A 63 -0.40 -15.52 -12.70
C SER A 63 -0.55 -15.02 -11.27
N LEU A 64 -0.46 -13.71 -11.06
CA LEU A 64 -0.68 -13.09 -9.75
C LEU A 64 -2.19 -12.87 -9.53
N SER A 65 -2.81 -13.71 -8.72
CA SER A 65 -4.24 -13.66 -8.40
C SER A 65 -4.50 -14.04 -6.96
N ALA A 66 -5.66 -13.67 -6.40
CA ALA A 66 -6.03 -14.08 -5.05
C ALA A 66 -5.98 -15.61 -4.88
N THR A 67 -6.46 -16.36 -5.88
CA THR A 67 -6.44 -17.83 -5.85
C THR A 67 -5.02 -18.37 -5.85
N SER A 68 -4.16 -17.95 -6.78
CA SER A 68 -2.79 -18.47 -6.86
C SER A 68 -1.95 -18.10 -5.65
N VAL A 69 -2.10 -16.89 -5.12
CA VAL A 69 -1.41 -16.48 -3.88
C VAL A 69 -1.91 -17.28 -2.69
N GLN A 70 -3.23 -17.46 -2.54
CA GLN A 70 -3.79 -18.25 -1.44
C GLN A 70 -3.31 -19.71 -1.48
N GLN A 71 -3.32 -20.32 -2.67
CA GLN A 71 -2.83 -21.69 -2.87
C GLN A 71 -1.34 -21.82 -2.52
N ALA A 72 -0.51 -20.85 -2.91
CA ALA A 72 0.91 -20.84 -2.59
C ALA A 72 1.16 -20.62 -1.08
N CYS A 73 0.34 -19.81 -0.42
CA CYS A 73 0.44 -19.54 1.02
C CYS A 73 0.01 -20.74 1.88
N SER A 74 -1.02 -21.47 1.44
CA SER A 74 -1.65 -22.53 2.23
C SER A 74 -2.07 -23.70 1.34
N PRO A 75 -1.12 -24.49 0.80
CA PRO A 75 -1.40 -25.54 -0.17
C PRO A 75 -2.32 -26.64 0.37
N SER A 76 -2.31 -26.88 1.68
CA SER A 76 -3.20 -27.83 2.38
C SER A 76 -4.62 -27.30 2.61
N ASP A 77 -4.86 -25.99 2.45
CA ASP A 77 -6.16 -25.31 2.61
C ASP A 77 -6.52 -24.53 1.33
N ALA A 78 -6.09 -25.03 0.18
CA ALA A 78 -6.27 -24.45 -1.16
C ALA A 78 -7.72 -24.49 -1.70
N GLY A 79 -8.71 -24.58 -0.80
CA GLY A 79 -10.12 -24.66 -1.16
C GLY A 79 -10.69 -23.36 -1.74
N LEU A 80 -11.69 -23.49 -2.61
CA LEU A 80 -12.38 -22.36 -3.26
C LEU A 80 -12.92 -21.34 -2.23
N LEU A 81 -13.40 -21.81 -1.09
CA LEU A 81 -13.91 -20.96 -0.02
C LEU A 81 -12.81 -20.09 0.61
N THR A 82 -11.63 -20.64 0.85
CA THR A 82 -10.50 -19.92 1.44
C THR A 82 -9.96 -18.87 0.46
N ALA A 83 -9.84 -19.23 -0.83
CA ALA A 83 -9.53 -18.27 -1.89
C ALA A 83 -10.58 -17.15 -2.00
N ALA A 84 -11.87 -17.46 -1.87
CA ALA A 84 -12.95 -16.47 -1.89
C ALA A 84 -12.89 -15.51 -0.68
N LYS A 85 -12.62 -16.03 0.53
CA LYS A 85 -12.43 -15.21 1.75
C LYS A 85 -11.21 -14.28 1.62
N PHE A 86 -10.11 -14.78 1.05
CA PHE A 86 -8.93 -13.97 0.79
C PHE A 86 -9.24 -12.87 -0.24
N LYS A 87 -9.91 -13.20 -1.34
CA LYS A 87 -10.37 -12.22 -2.32
C LYS A 87 -11.28 -11.16 -1.69
N ALA A 88 -12.26 -11.55 -0.87
CA ALA A 88 -13.13 -10.62 -0.17
C ALA A 88 -12.34 -9.66 0.75
N SER A 89 -11.27 -10.16 1.38
CA SER A 89 -10.38 -9.33 2.20
C SER A 89 -9.66 -8.26 1.37
N ILE A 90 -9.17 -8.61 0.18
CA ILE A 90 -8.55 -7.66 -0.76
C ILE A 90 -9.58 -6.63 -1.24
N VAL A 91 -10.79 -7.09 -1.55
CA VAL A 91 -11.91 -6.24 -1.97
C VAL A 91 -12.25 -5.19 -0.93
N ALA A 92 -12.33 -5.57 0.34
CA ALA A 92 -12.58 -4.61 1.43
C ALA A 92 -11.51 -3.50 1.49
N ILE A 93 -10.24 -3.85 1.27
CA ILE A 93 -9.14 -2.89 1.29
C ILE A 93 -9.24 -1.92 0.10
N TYR A 94 -9.36 -2.41 -1.14
CA TYR A 94 -9.40 -1.48 -2.28
C TYR A 94 -10.71 -0.68 -2.36
N ILE A 95 -11.84 -1.18 -1.84
CA ILE A 95 -13.09 -0.40 -1.76
C ILE A 95 -12.92 0.72 -0.75
N SER A 96 -12.41 0.42 0.45
CA SER A 96 -12.21 1.45 1.49
C SER A 96 -11.15 2.49 1.12
N ASN A 97 -10.20 2.13 0.26
CA ASN A 97 -9.32 3.07 -0.44
C ASN A 97 -10.15 4.02 -1.32
N ALA A 98 -10.88 3.51 -2.31
CA ALA A 98 -11.67 4.35 -3.22
C ALA A 98 -12.79 5.17 -2.53
N VAL A 99 -13.31 4.72 -1.38
CA VAL A 99 -14.30 5.46 -0.60
C VAL A 99 -13.75 6.80 -0.11
N VAL A 100 -12.44 6.96 0.05
CA VAL A 100 -11.85 8.22 0.52
C VAL A 100 -12.15 9.37 -0.41
N ASP A 101 -12.08 9.17 -1.74
CA ASP A 101 -12.42 10.18 -2.75
C ASP A 101 -13.83 10.75 -2.59
N GLY A 102 -14.79 9.92 -2.16
CA GLY A 102 -16.18 10.37 -1.97
C GLY A 102 -16.45 10.88 -0.56
N ALA A 103 -16.05 10.11 0.46
CA ALA A 103 -16.35 10.40 1.86
C ALA A 103 -15.54 11.58 2.42
N TYR A 104 -14.39 11.89 1.82
CA TYR A 104 -13.47 12.93 2.26
C TYR A 104 -13.11 13.91 1.14
N ALA A 105 -13.99 14.08 0.13
CA ALA A 105 -13.75 14.86 -1.08
C ALA A 105 -13.25 16.30 -0.85
N LEU A 106 -13.58 16.93 0.28
CA LEU A 106 -13.18 18.30 0.63
C LEU A 106 -12.12 18.35 1.75
N SER A 107 -11.47 17.21 2.02
CA SER A 107 -10.51 17.11 3.12
C SER A 107 -9.08 17.11 2.58
N ASP A 108 -8.46 18.28 2.55
CA ASP A 108 -7.07 18.48 2.13
C ASP A 108 -6.10 17.45 2.73
N ARG A 109 -6.23 17.16 4.03
CA ARG A 109 -5.36 16.18 4.71
C ARG A 109 -5.48 14.75 4.19
N HIS A 110 -6.65 14.32 3.69
CA HIS A 110 -6.82 12.97 3.14
C HIS A 110 -6.23 12.84 1.74
N HIS A 111 -6.14 13.98 1.02
CA HIS A 111 -5.71 14.09 -0.36
C HIS A 111 -4.33 14.75 -0.54
N PHE A 112 -3.67 15.13 0.56
CA PHE A 112 -2.42 15.91 0.51
C PHE A 112 -2.53 17.23 -0.28
N ASP A 113 -3.73 17.79 -0.38
CA ASP A 113 -3.98 19.10 -1.00
C ASP A 113 -3.65 20.24 -0.04
N GLY A 114 -3.60 21.47 -0.56
CA GLY A 114 -3.43 22.68 0.25
C GLY A 114 -2.19 22.66 1.15
N GLU A 115 -1.15 21.93 0.73
CA GLU A 115 0.07 21.70 1.52
C GLU A 115 -0.17 21.02 2.88
N SER A 116 -1.27 20.29 3.04
CA SER A 116 -1.66 19.61 4.28
C SER A 116 -0.82 18.35 4.59
N PHE A 117 0.50 18.43 4.37
CA PHE A 117 1.43 17.30 4.48
C PHE A 117 1.50 16.74 5.91
N THR A 118 1.56 17.61 6.91
CA THR A 118 1.53 17.20 8.32
C THR A 118 0.20 16.51 8.67
N GLY A 119 -0.91 17.02 8.12
CA GLY A 119 -2.24 16.45 8.31
C GLY A 119 -2.37 15.05 7.70
N GLY A 120 -1.91 14.88 6.46
CA GLY A 120 -1.91 13.58 5.78
C GLY A 120 -0.98 12.56 6.43
N ARG A 121 0.21 12.97 6.86
CA ARG A 121 1.11 12.10 7.63
C ARG A 121 0.48 11.67 8.97
N LYS A 122 -0.21 12.58 9.65
CA LYS A 122 -0.92 12.26 10.89
C LYS A 122 -1.99 11.18 10.65
N LEU A 123 -2.78 11.30 9.58
CA LEU A 123 -3.75 10.27 9.19
C LEU A 123 -3.12 8.90 8.96
N ILE A 124 -2.01 8.85 8.23
CA ILE A 124 -1.30 7.59 7.95
C ILE A 124 -0.81 6.95 9.25
N THR A 125 -0.15 7.73 10.11
CA THR A 125 0.47 7.22 11.34
C THR A 125 -0.56 6.80 12.40
N GLU A 126 -1.63 7.57 12.59
CA GLU A 126 -2.76 7.19 13.44
C GLU A 126 -3.47 5.94 12.90
N GLY A 127 -3.68 5.86 11.59
CA GLY A 127 -4.26 4.68 10.95
C GLY A 127 -3.39 3.44 11.11
N MET A 128 -2.06 3.56 11.01
CA MET A 128 -1.14 2.45 11.29
C MET A 128 -1.22 1.96 12.74
N ALA A 129 -1.31 2.88 13.71
CA ALA A 129 -1.52 2.51 15.11
C ALA A 129 -2.87 1.78 15.30
N SER A 130 -3.93 2.29 14.67
CA SER A 130 -5.26 1.69 14.68
C SER A 130 -5.27 0.29 14.06
N ILE A 131 -4.58 0.07 12.93
CA ILE A 131 -4.46 -1.24 12.30
C ILE A 131 -3.83 -2.24 13.26
N LYS A 132 -2.71 -1.88 13.90
CA LYS A 132 -2.03 -2.75 14.87
C LYS A 132 -2.93 -3.09 16.06
N ALA A 133 -3.62 -2.11 16.62
CA ALA A 133 -4.54 -2.32 17.73
C ALA A 133 -5.72 -3.22 17.34
N ASN A 134 -6.30 -3.03 16.15
CA ASN A 134 -7.39 -3.87 15.67
C ASN A 134 -6.94 -5.30 15.36
N ILE A 135 -5.72 -5.50 14.85
CA ILE A 135 -5.15 -6.85 14.67
C ILE A 135 -4.98 -7.57 16.01
N GLN A 136 -4.50 -6.88 17.05
CA GLN A 136 -4.36 -7.45 18.40
C GLN A 136 -5.71 -7.84 19.03
N GLN A 137 -6.79 -7.17 18.65
CA GLN A 137 -8.16 -7.46 19.09
C GLN A 137 -8.92 -8.39 18.12
N GLU A 138 -8.23 -8.97 17.14
CA GLU A 138 -8.82 -9.80 16.08
C GLU A 138 -9.93 -9.10 15.25
N ASN A 139 -10.01 -7.77 15.31
CA ASN A 139 -10.90 -6.95 14.50
C ASN A 139 -10.33 -6.73 13.10
N PHE A 140 -10.22 -7.82 12.34
CA PHE A 140 -9.62 -7.81 11.01
C PHE A 140 -10.45 -7.04 9.97
N ILE A 141 -11.74 -6.83 10.20
CA ILE A 141 -12.58 -6.02 9.32
C ILE A 141 -12.14 -4.56 9.41
N THR A 142 -12.14 -3.99 10.63
CA THR A 142 -11.69 -2.61 10.83
C THR A 142 -10.24 -2.41 10.41
N ALA A 143 -9.35 -3.37 10.70
CA ALA A 143 -7.96 -3.30 10.25
C ALA A 143 -7.83 -3.16 8.72
N ARG A 144 -8.59 -3.96 7.95
CA ARG A 144 -8.58 -3.90 6.47
C ARG A 144 -9.17 -2.60 5.93
N LEU A 145 -10.27 -2.12 6.52
CA LEU A 145 -10.89 -0.87 6.11
C LEU A 145 -9.97 0.33 6.39
N THR A 146 -9.32 0.35 7.55
CA THR A 146 -8.33 1.38 7.89
C THR A 146 -7.12 1.30 6.98
N LEU A 147 -6.63 0.10 6.65
CA LEU A 147 -5.55 -0.10 5.68
C LEU A 147 -5.87 0.53 4.32
N GLY A 148 -7.07 0.30 3.79
CA GLY A 148 -7.48 0.90 2.50
C GLY A 148 -7.48 2.42 2.55
N LYS A 149 -8.04 3.01 3.60
CA LYS A 149 -8.07 4.47 3.80
C LYS A 149 -6.67 5.09 3.85
N ILE A 150 -5.75 4.52 4.64
CA ILE A 150 -4.38 5.05 4.69
C ILE A 150 -3.61 4.80 3.40
N CYS A 151 -3.90 3.71 2.67
CA CYS A 151 -3.32 3.47 1.35
C CYS A 151 -3.75 4.53 0.35
N HIS A 152 -5.00 5.02 0.43
CA HIS A 152 -5.46 6.13 -0.40
C HIS A 152 -4.65 7.38 -0.11
N THR A 153 -4.62 7.83 1.14
CA THR A 153 -3.87 9.02 1.54
C THR A 153 -2.38 8.91 1.19
N LEU A 154 -1.77 7.73 1.36
CA LEU A 154 -0.38 7.51 0.93
C LEU A 154 -0.20 7.59 -0.59
N GLN A 155 -1.15 7.11 -1.39
CA GLN A 155 -1.10 7.21 -2.85
C GLN A 155 -1.23 8.66 -3.31
N ASP A 156 -2.14 9.43 -2.69
CA ASP A 156 -2.33 10.86 -2.98
C ASP A 156 -1.08 11.68 -2.67
N PHE A 157 -0.29 11.35 -1.64
CA PHE A 157 1.01 11.98 -1.43
C PHE A 157 1.90 11.92 -2.68
N TYR A 158 2.00 10.76 -3.34
CA TYR A 158 2.86 10.60 -4.51
C TYR A 158 2.24 11.19 -5.79
N SER A 159 0.93 11.43 -5.78
CA SER A 159 0.23 12.08 -6.90
C SER A 159 0.22 13.60 -6.78
N HIS A 160 0.19 14.14 -5.56
CA HIS A 160 -0.01 15.56 -5.27
C HIS A 160 1.22 16.23 -4.61
N SER A 161 2.38 15.58 -4.65
CA SER A 161 3.66 16.18 -4.25
C SER A 161 4.71 16.02 -5.34
N ASN A 162 5.75 16.86 -5.30
CA ASN A 162 6.88 16.75 -6.22
C ASN A 162 7.87 15.63 -5.86
N TRP A 163 7.50 14.67 -4.98
CA TRP A 163 8.46 13.68 -4.47
C TRP A 163 9.17 12.93 -5.61
N ILE A 164 8.42 12.50 -6.63
CA ILE A 164 8.96 11.75 -7.77
C ILE A 164 9.69 12.67 -8.74
N GLU A 165 9.15 13.86 -9.00
CA GLU A 165 9.68 14.89 -9.89
C GLU A 165 11.04 15.40 -9.41
N LEU A 166 11.28 15.39 -8.11
CA LEU A 166 12.57 15.70 -7.48
C LEU A 166 13.59 14.56 -7.58
N GLY A 167 13.27 13.48 -8.29
CA GLY A 167 14.17 12.36 -8.55
C GLY A 167 14.27 11.34 -7.42
N ASN A 168 13.40 11.40 -6.41
CA ASN A 168 13.38 10.40 -5.34
C ASN A 168 12.87 9.06 -5.88
N LYS A 169 13.74 8.04 -5.88
CA LYS A 169 13.41 6.68 -6.35
C LYS A 169 12.92 5.75 -5.23
N ARG A 170 12.97 6.21 -3.99
CA ARG A 170 12.60 5.42 -2.80
C ARG A 170 11.33 5.99 -2.17
N PRO A 171 10.47 5.14 -1.58
CA PRO A 171 9.37 5.63 -0.77
C PRO A 171 9.86 6.51 0.38
N ASN A 172 9.10 7.56 0.68
CA ASN A 172 9.39 8.44 1.80
C ASN A 172 9.07 7.74 3.13
N THR A 173 10.10 7.27 3.83
CA THR A 173 9.93 6.59 5.12
C THR A 173 9.38 7.48 6.21
N ASN A 174 9.45 8.80 6.07
CA ASN A 174 8.97 9.72 7.11
C ASN A 174 7.43 9.80 7.15
N LEU A 175 6.74 9.42 6.07
CA LEU A 175 5.27 9.36 6.03
C LEU A 175 4.67 8.34 7.01
N ILE A 176 5.43 7.31 7.36
CA ILE A 176 4.99 6.23 8.26
C ILE A 176 5.59 6.34 9.67
N ARG A 177 6.36 7.39 9.94
CA ARG A 177 6.96 7.64 11.26
C ARG A 177 6.08 8.60 12.06
N PRO A 178 5.67 8.24 13.29
CA PRO A 178 4.75 9.05 14.09
C PRO A 178 5.38 10.30 14.70
N ASP A 179 6.69 10.50 14.57
CA ASP A 179 7.39 11.64 15.15
C ASP A 179 7.05 12.96 14.40
N PRO A 180 6.25 13.87 14.99
CA PRO A 180 5.80 15.08 14.32
C PRO A 180 6.95 16.03 13.97
N THR A 181 8.12 15.90 14.60
CA THR A 181 9.30 16.75 14.35
C THR A 181 10.08 16.34 13.10
N LEU A 182 9.91 15.10 12.62
CA LEU A 182 10.56 14.65 11.39
C LEU A 182 9.98 15.38 10.17
N PRO A 183 10.81 16.06 9.36
CA PRO A 183 10.35 16.69 8.14
C PRO A 183 9.93 15.62 7.14
N ILE A 184 8.87 15.90 6.37
CA ILE A 184 8.45 15.05 5.25
C ILE A 184 9.47 15.14 4.10
N GLY A 185 10.39 16.11 4.13
CA GLY A 185 11.42 16.33 3.13
C GLY A 185 11.18 17.65 2.39
N ASN A 186 12.15 18.08 1.59
CA ASN A 186 11.96 19.23 0.71
C ASN A 186 11.09 18.81 -0.49
N LEU A 187 9.91 19.40 -0.61
CA LEU A 187 8.96 19.16 -1.71
C LEU A 187 8.90 20.33 -2.71
N ALA A 188 9.62 21.43 -2.45
CA ALA A 188 9.65 22.61 -3.30
C ALA A 188 10.84 22.61 -4.30
N GLY A 189 11.77 21.66 -4.15
CA GLY A 189 13.03 21.66 -4.89
C GLY A 189 14.03 22.68 -4.34
N THR A 190 15.26 22.67 -4.86
CA THR A 190 16.22 23.75 -4.61
C THR A 190 15.97 24.84 -5.64
N GLU A 191 15.89 26.11 -5.20
CA GLU A 191 15.94 27.24 -6.12
C GLU A 191 17.15 27.07 -7.03
N ARG A 192 16.94 27.04 -8.35
CA ARG A 192 18.05 27.12 -9.29
C ARG A 192 18.58 28.55 -9.18
N GLN A 193 19.81 28.69 -8.68
CA GLN A 193 20.62 29.89 -8.89
C GLN A 193 21.04 29.96 -10.37
#